data_AF-A0A2V8TGS9-F1
#
_entry.id   AF-A0A2V8TGS9-F1
#
_cell.length_a   1.000
_cell.length_b   1.000
_cell.length_c   1.000
_cell.angle_alpha   90.00
_cell.angle_beta   90.00
_cell.angle_gamma   90.00
#
_symmetry.space_group_name_H-M   'P 1'
#
loop_
_entity.id
_entity.type
_entity.pdbx_description
1 polymer ?
#
loop_
_entity_poly.entity_id
_entity_poly.type
_entity_poly.pdbx_seq_one_letter_code
_entity_poly.pdbx_strand_id
1 'polypeptide(L)'
;MTRPRRLPRFDGVITGHNTDVEYAGRVYHIQTEDKGRRNPLIETLIYSKGEILDTRRSSYSDIAEEGYSETEIIRRMDEQHRRSVRDVGNGWPWSCPPPWKPAGRSRRREHWYA
;
A
#
# COMPACT_ATOMS: atom_id res chain seq x y z
N MET A 1 -45.34 -4.19 15.44
CA MET A 1 -44.89 -3.97 14.05
C MET A 1 -43.46 -3.43 14.10
N THR A 2 -42.47 -4.32 13.98
CA THR A 2 -41.05 -3.97 14.15
C THR A 2 -40.47 -3.56 12.80
N ARG A 3 -39.92 -2.34 12.69
CA ARG A 3 -39.24 -1.87 11.49
C ARG A 3 -38.11 -2.85 11.12
N PRO A 4 -37.91 -3.21 9.85
CA PRO A 4 -36.81 -4.08 9.48
C PRO A 4 -35.49 -3.36 9.76
N ARG A 5 -34.62 -4.02 10.53
CA ARG A 5 -33.27 -3.55 10.81
C ARG A 5 -32.51 -3.54 9.48
N ARG A 6 -32.18 -2.34 8.97
CA ARG A 6 -31.35 -2.19 7.77
C ARG A 6 -29.96 -2.73 8.14
N LEU A 7 -29.63 -3.94 7.69
CA LEU A 7 -28.26 -4.43 7.76
C LEU A 7 -27.37 -3.43 6.98
N PRO A 8 -26.15 -3.11 7.47
CA PRO A 8 -25.23 -2.31 6.69
C PRO A 8 -25.05 -3.00 5.34
N ARG A 9 -25.27 -2.25 4.26
CA ARG A 9 -24.92 -2.77 2.95
C ARG A 9 -23.41 -2.82 2.90
N PHE A 10 -22.84 -4.01 2.98
CA PHE A 10 -21.48 -4.25 2.51
C PHE A 10 -21.53 -4.11 0.98
N ASP A 11 -21.61 -2.86 0.51
CA ASP A 11 -21.52 -2.51 -0.90
C ASP A 11 -20.04 -2.68 -1.34
N GLY A 12 -19.55 -3.94 -1.39
CA GLY A 12 -18.33 -4.32 -2.09
C GLY A 12 -17.01 -3.73 -1.59
N VAL A 13 -16.72 -3.78 -0.29
CA VAL A 13 -15.33 -3.59 0.17
C VAL A 13 -14.61 -4.93 0.05
N ILE A 14 -13.96 -5.16 -1.07
CA ILE A 14 -12.97 -6.22 -1.23
C ILE A 14 -11.82 -5.88 -0.26
N THR A 15 -11.51 -6.80 0.65
CA THR A 15 -10.48 -6.63 1.69
C THR A 15 -9.15 -6.15 1.09
N GLY A 16 -8.66 -4.99 1.52
CA GLY A 16 -7.40 -4.42 1.02
C GLY A 16 -6.17 -5.23 1.45
N HIS A 17 -5.08 -5.11 0.68
CA HIS A 17 -3.78 -5.68 1.04
C HIS A 17 -2.99 -4.70 1.90
N ASN A 18 -2.30 -5.22 2.91
CA ASN A 18 -1.35 -4.45 3.70
C ASN A 18 -0.05 -5.26 3.84
N THR A 19 1.10 -4.65 3.60
CA THR A 19 2.42 -5.28 3.76
C THR A 19 3.45 -4.27 4.22
N ASP A 20 4.22 -4.66 5.22
CA ASP A 20 5.40 -3.92 5.66
C ASP A 20 6.63 -4.45 4.94
N VAL A 21 7.42 -3.54 4.35
CA VAL A 21 8.69 -3.87 3.69
C VAL A 21 9.79 -3.08 4.38
N GLU A 22 10.78 -3.78 4.93
CA GLU A 22 12.00 -3.16 5.42
C GLU A 22 13.00 -3.03 4.28
N TYR A 23 13.45 -1.81 4.01
CA TYR A 23 14.50 -1.54 3.04
C TYR A 23 15.44 -0.45 3.55
N ALA A 24 16.76 -0.73 3.52
CA ALA A 24 17.81 0.18 3.95
C ALA A 24 17.60 0.79 5.36
N GLY A 25 17.08 -0.01 6.30
CA GLY A 25 16.86 0.40 7.70
C GLY A 25 15.64 1.30 7.92
N ARG A 26 14.72 1.39 6.94
CA ARG A 26 13.43 2.06 7.06
C ARG A 26 12.32 1.06 6.72
N VAL A 27 11.23 1.10 7.49
CA VAL A 27 10.00 0.35 7.22
C VAL A 27 9.08 1.19 6.35
N TYR A 28 8.58 0.59 5.29
CA TYR A 28 7.59 1.15 4.38
C TYR A 28 6.32 0.33 4.49
N HIS A 29 5.20 1.02 4.64
CA HIS A 29 3.88 0.42 4.67
C HIS A 29 3.27 0.54 3.28
N ILE A 30 2.82 -0.58 2.74
CA ILE A 30 2.21 -0.66 1.41
C ILE A 30 0.79 -1.14 1.61
N GLN A 31 -0.18 -0.25 1.34
CA GLN A 31 -1.61 -0.53 1.44
C GLN A 31 -2.23 -0.48 0.06
N THR A 32 -3.11 -1.42 -0.29
CA THR A 32 -3.81 -1.42 -1.59
C THR A 32 -5.30 -1.69 -1.38
N GLU A 33 -6.14 -0.79 -1.88
CA GLU A 33 -7.59 -0.81 -1.67
C GLU A 33 -8.35 -0.59 -2.98
N ASP A 34 -9.52 -1.20 -3.08
CA ASP A 34 -10.55 -0.86 -4.06
C ASP A 34 -11.36 0.36 -3.57
N LYS A 35 -11.53 1.38 -4.42
CA LYS A 35 -12.38 2.55 -4.13
C LYS A 35 -13.86 2.33 -4.50
N GLY A 36 -14.19 1.14 -4.98
CA GLY A 36 -15.52 0.62 -5.20
C GLY A 36 -16.16 1.05 -6.53
N ARG A 37 -17.31 0.44 -6.84
CA ARG A 37 -17.98 0.57 -8.15
C ARG A 37 -18.32 1.99 -8.62
N ARG A 38 -18.54 2.91 -7.68
CA ARG A 38 -18.82 4.32 -8.00
C ARG A 38 -17.57 5.11 -8.40
N ASN A 39 -16.40 4.59 -8.05
CA ASN A 39 -15.10 5.13 -8.39
C ASN A 39 -14.18 3.93 -8.71
N PRO A 40 -14.30 3.32 -9.91
CA PRO A 40 -13.70 2.03 -10.24
C PRO A 40 -12.18 2.14 -10.35
N LEU A 41 -11.53 2.21 -9.19
CA LEU A 41 -10.15 2.59 -9.01
C LEU A 41 -9.51 1.71 -7.94
N ILE A 42 -8.35 1.14 -8.25
CA ILE A 42 -7.47 0.49 -7.28
C ILE A 42 -6.41 1.50 -6.87
N GLU A 43 -6.31 1.78 -5.58
CA GLU A 43 -5.36 2.73 -5.01
C GLU A 43 -4.33 2.00 -4.15
N THR A 44 -3.04 2.23 -4.42
CA THR A 44 -1.95 1.79 -3.55
C THR A 44 -1.26 2.99 -2.93
N LEU A 45 -1.11 2.98 -1.60
CA LEU A 45 -0.35 3.97 -0.85
C LEU A 45 0.95 3.33 -0.36
N ILE A 46 2.06 4.02 -0.59
CA ILE A 46 3.36 3.70 0.02
C ILE A 46 3.67 4.83 0.99
N TYR A 47 3.79 4.51 2.28
CA TYR A 47 4.01 5.52 3.31
C TYR A 47 4.99 5.04 4.37
N SER A 48 5.63 5.98 5.05
CA SER A 48 6.55 5.67 6.15
C SER A 48 6.65 6.85 7.10
N LYS A 49 6.57 6.59 8.42
CA LYS A 49 6.60 7.62 9.47
C LYS A 49 5.54 8.72 9.31
N GLY A 50 4.34 8.34 8.86
CA GLY A 50 3.21 9.26 8.69
C GLY A 50 3.22 10.10 7.41
N GLU A 51 4.20 9.90 6.53
CA GLU A 51 4.30 10.58 5.24
C GLU A 51 3.97 9.62 4.09
N ILE A 52 3.07 10.03 3.19
CA ILE A 52 2.81 9.33 1.93
C ILE A 52 3.95 9.66 0.96
N LEU A 53 4.68 8.64 0.53
CA LEU A 53 5.84 8.76 -0.35
C LEU A 53 5.49 8.53 -1.82
N ASP A 54 4.49 7.69 -2.08
CA ASP A 54 3.99 7.40 -3.42
C ASP A 54 2.51 7.04 -3.35
N THR A 55 1.80 7.31 -4.44
CA THR A 55 0.43 6.88 -4.64
C THR A 55 0.23 6.38 -6.06
N ARG A 56 -0.22 5.14 -6.18
CA ARG A 56 -0.45 4.48 -7.47
C ARG A 56 -1.94 4.23 -7.65
N ARG A 57 -2.45 4.51 -8.84
CA ARG A 57 -3.87 4.43 -9.16
C ARG A 57 -4.05 3.74 -10.50
N SER A 58 -4.91 2.73 -10.54
CA SER A 58 -5.28 2.02 -11.76
C SER A 58 -6.79 1.92 -11.87
N SER A 59 -7.36 2.36 -12.99
CA SER A 59 -8.79 2.22 -13.26
C SER A 59 -9.12 0.75 -13.58
N TYR A 60 -10.31 0.31 -13.20
CA TYR A 60 -10.95 -0.91 -13.70
C TYR A 60 -12.32 -0.63 -14.33
N SER A 61 -12.55 0.61 -14.79
CA SER A 61 -13.78 1.02 -15.46
C SER A 61 -14.14 0.12 -16.65
N ASP A 62 -13.14 -0.45 -17.33
CA ASP A 62 -13.28 -1.39 -18.44
C ASP A 62 -14.11 -2.64 -18.09
N ILE A 63 -13.96 -3.18 -16.87
CA ILE A 63 -14.69 -4.38 -16.42
C ILE A 63 -15.91 -4.04 -15.55
N ALA A 64 -16.07 -2.78 -15.17
CA ALA A 64 -17.20 -2.32 -14.36
C ALA A 64 -18.51 -2.29 -15.16
N GLU A 65 -18.43 -2.06 -16.48
CA GLU A 65 -19.59 -1.92 -17.38
C GLU A 65 -20.05 -3.25 -17.98
N GLU A 66 -19.14 -4.21 -18.20
CA GLU A 66 -19.44 -5.47 -18.92
C GLU A 66 -19.93 -6.63 -18.03
N GLY A 67 -20.01 -6.45 -16.71
CA GLY A 67 -20.54 -7.49 -15.82
C GLY A 67 -19.97 -7.56 -14.42
N TYR A 68 -19.08 -6.62 -14.02
CA TYR A 68 -18.47 -6.54 -12.69
C TYR A 68 -17.93 -7.89 -12.18
N SER A 69 -16.68 -8.20 -12.50
CA SER A 69 -16.00 -9.38 -11.98
C SER A 69 -15.16 -9.04 -10.75
N GLU A 70 -15.68 -9.37 -9.56
CA GLU A 70 -14.94 -9.23 -8.30
C GLU A 70 -13.62 -9.99 -8.31
N THR A 71 -13.59 -11.19 -8.91
CA THR A 71 -12.36 -12.00 -9.06
C THR A 71 -11.29 -11.28 -9.87
N GLU A 72 -11.68 -10.58 -10.93
CA GLU A 72 -10.73 -9.82 -11.76
C GLU A 72 -10.22 -8.57 -11.03
N ILE A 73 -11.06 -7.90 -10.23
CA ILE A 73 -10.63 -6.78 -9.39
C ILE A 73 -9.62 -7.25 -8.35
N ILE A 74 -9.90 -8.37 -7.66
CA ILE A 74 -8.96 -8.99 -6.70
C ILE A 74 -7.62 -9.30 -7.40
N ARG A 75 -7.65 -9.91 -8.58
CA ARG A 75 -6.43 -10.21 -9.35
C ARG A 75 -5.62 -8.95 -9.66
N ARG A 76 -6.27 -7.87 -10.10
CA ARG A 76 -5.63 -6.58 -10.38
C ARG A 76 -5.06 -5.93 -9.12
N MET A 77 -5.77 -6.02 -7.99
CA MET A 77 -5.29 -5.56 -6.69
C MET A 77 -4.03 -6.32 -6.26
N ASP A 78 -4.05 -7.65 -6.33
CA ASP A 78 -2.91 -8.53 -6.02
C ASP A 78 -1.68 -8.20 -6.89
N GLU A 79 -1.89 -7.97 -8.18
CA GLU A 79 -0.82 -7.62 -9.11
C GLU A 79 -0.20 -6.25 -8.82
N GLN A 80 -1.04 -5.23 -8.61
CA GLN A 80 -0.57 -3.90 -8.26
C GLN A 80 0.16 -3.89 -6.91
N HIS A 81 -0.37 -4.63 -5.93
CA HIS A 81 0.23 -4.74 -4.61
C HIS A 81 1.61 -5.43 -4.67
N ARG A 82 1.69 -6.62 -5.27
CA ARG A 82 2.96 -7.37 -5.40
C ARG A 82 4.01 -6.62 -6.21
N ARG A 83 3.59 -5.81 -7.20
CA ARG A 83 4.50 -4.92 -7.93
C ARG A 83 5.08 -3.88 -6.98
N SER A 84 4.24 -3.22 -6.19
CA SER A 84 4.66 -2.18 -5.25
C SER A 84 5.58 -2.72 -4.14
N VAL A 85 5.28 -3.91 -3.61
CA VAL A 85 6.16 -4.62 -2.66
C VAL A 85 7.54 -4.88 -3.27
N ARG A 86 7.59 -5.42 -4.50
CA ARG A 86 8.85 -5.65 -5.20
C ARG A 86 9.64 -4.37 -5.44
N ASP A 87 8.97 -3.30 -5.87
CA ASP A 87 9.62 -2.03 -6.16
C ASP A 87 10.31 -1.48 -4.90
N VAL A 88 9.61 -1.46 -3.76
CA VAL A 88 10.20 -1.03 -2.49
C VAL A 88 11.35 -1.94 -2.05
N GLY A 89 11.18 -3.26 -2.17
CA GLY A 89 12.25 -4.22 -1.87
C GLY A 89 13.49 -4.07 -2.76
N ASN A 90 13.33 -3.49 -3.96
CA ASN A 90 14.40 -3.21 -4.92
C ASN A 90 14.95 -1.78 -4.81
N GLY A 91 14.43 -0.94 -3.91
CA GLY A 91 14.94 0.40 -3.61
C GLY A 91 14.18 1.60 -4.18
N TRP A 92 12.93 1.42 -4.59
CA TRP A 92 12.12 2.46 -5.23
C TRP A 92 11.80 3.67 -4.33
N PRO A 93 11.72 4.91 -4.88
CA PRO A 93 12.03 5.36 -6.25
C PRO A 93 13.51 5.73 -6.47
N TRP A 94 14.41 5.34 -5.57
CA TRP A 94 15.75 5.88 -5.53
C TRP A 94 16.71 5.08 -6.41
N SER A 95 17.27 5.74 -7.43
CA SER A 95 18.64 5.43 -7.84
C SER A 95 19.53 5.77 -6.63
N CYS A 96 20.14 4.75 -6.03
CA CYS A 96 20.95 4.86 -4.83
C CYS A 96 21.85 6.13 -4.81
N PRO A 97 21.91 6.93 -3.71
CA PRO A 97 21.28 6.71 -2.42
C PRO A 97 20.00 7.56 -2.19
N PRO A 98 19.12 7.15 -1.26
CA PRO A 98 17.97 7.95 -0.84
C PRO A 98 18.39 9.29 -0.20
N PRO A 99 17.54 10.33 -0.21
CA PRO A 99 17.86 11.68 0.29
C PRO A 99 17.94 11.76 1.82
N TRP A 100 17.48 10.75 2.55
CA TRP A 100 17.69 10.65 3.98
C TRP A 100 19.06 10.02 4.26
N LYS A 101 19.79 10.49 5.28
CA LYS A 101 21.01 9.80 5.73
C LYS A 101 20.58 8.53 6.48
N PRO A 102 21.15 7.34 6.21
CA PRO A 102 20.92 6.18 7.07
C PRO A 102 21.22 6.60 8.49
N ALA A 103 20.32 6.26 9.43
CA ALA A 103 20.50 6.57 10.84
C ALA A 103 21.93 6.14 11.20
N GLY A 104 22.80 7.12 11.42
CA GLY A 104 24.22 6.89 11.59
C GLY A 104 24.37 5.87 12.71
N ARG A 105 25.04 4.76 12.42
CA ARG A 105 25.56 3.86 13.45
C ARG A 105 26.23 4.77 14.47
N SER A 106 25.67 4.87 15.67
CA SER A 106 26.24 5.71 16.71
C SER A 106 27.70 5.28 16.86
N ARG A 107 28.63 6.21 16.67
CA ARG A 107 30.02 5.96 17.03
C ARG A 107 30.00 5.53 18.49
N ARG A 108 30.44 4.30 18.75
CA ARG A 108 30.84 3.89 20.10
C ARG A 108 31.72 5.00 20.65
N ARG A 109 31.30 5.62 21.76
CA ARG A 109 32.26 6.29 22.63
C ARG A 109 32.80 5.22 23.56
N GLU A 110 33.88 4.57 23.14
CA GLU A 110 34.80 3.98 24.09
C GLU A 110 35.57 5.14 24.72
N HIS A 111 35.18 5.52 25.94
CA HIS A 111 36.04 6.27 26.82
C HIS A 111 36.43 5.32 27.95
N TRP A 112 37.63 4.77 27.82
CA TRP A 112 38.42 4.26 28.93
C TRP A 112 38.76 5.45 29.84
N TYR A 113 38.49 5.33 31.14
CA TYR A 113 39.26 6.06 32.15
C TYR A 113 40.18 5.06 32.86
N ALA A 114 41.41 5.53 33.03
CA ALA A 114 42.54 4.87 33.67
C ALA A 114 42.29 4.50 35.14
#